data_AF-A0A942DR09-F1
#
_entry.id   AF-A0A942DR09-F1
#
_cell.length_a   1.000
_cell.length_b   1.000
_cell.length_c   1.000
_cell.angle_alpha   90.00
_cell.angle_beta   90.00
_cell.angle_gamma   90.00
#
_symmetry.space_group_name_H-M   'P 1'
#
loop_
_entity.id
_entity.type
_entity.pdbx_description
1 polymer ?
#
loop_
_entity_poly.entity_id
_entity_poly.type
_entity_poly.pdbx_seq_one_letter_code
_entity_poly.pdbx_strand_id
1 'polypeptide(L)'
;MKKYMKLALGVLTVLLVSGGCQRDKTEPDRDPLDANYQLIDKGDYDGAIRELQKLALEDQRPSVKVALASAYAARGGIRVENYWGFVIGFDAPLVPPDSIPTNATIESLQKIAKQAKGDIDPRDLNALGGIVNALSVWERYKDRVDAIPVVTGAALADVQIAAETLKTVQTPGGRLYRAILNLILFKSYITASQGLWDQFNAAIAELLAGHIEVLCKFDFEKILNWLNPITYHLTETLDDLIIAYPDERKDLEGARNIVQAVYGFTQQAVDELRKKRMCRP
;
A
#
# COMPACT_ATOMS: atom_id res chain seq x y z
N MET A 1 28.18 7.17 49.03
CA MET A 1 27.77 6.14 50.00
C MET A 1 26.28 5.86 49.90
N LYS A 2 25.86 4.88 49.06
CA LYS A 2 24.49 4.29 49.07
C LYS A 2 24.38 3.05 48.15
N LYS A 3 25.48 2.30 47.97
CA LYS A 3 25.55 1.09 47.14
C LYS A 3 25.60 -0.24 47.93
N TYR A 4 25.43 -0.21 49.26
CA TYR A 4 25.55 -1.42 50.10
C TYR A 4 24.33 -1.75 50.96
N MET A 5 23.16 -1.15 50.69
CA MET A 5 21.95 -1.37 51.50
C MET A 5 20.79 -1.98 50.71
N LYS A 6 21.10 -2.86 49.74
CA LYS A 6 20.11 -3.71 49.05
C LYS A 6 20.49 -5.19 48.97
N LEU A 7 21.68 -5.57 49.47
CA LEU A 7 22.11 -6.97 49.44
C LEU A 7 21.62 -7.82 50.64
N ALA A 8 21.17 -7.18 51.72
CA ALA A 8 20.73 -7.88 52.94
C ALA A 8 19.23 -8.23 52.97
N LEU A 9 18.43 -7.79 51.99
CA LEU A 9 17.00 -8.11 51.90
C LEU A 9 16.67 -9.15 50.80
N GLY A 10 17.66 -9.54 49.99
CA GLY A 10 17.47 -10.50 48.90
C GLY A 10 17.68 -11.97 49.29
N VAL A 11 18.32 -12.24 50.43
CA VAL A 11 18.66 -13.62 50.85
C VAL A 11 17.60 -14.24 51.77
N LEU A 12 16.74 -13.43 52.40
CA LEU A 12 15.69 -13.92 53.30
C LEU A 12 14.39 -14.31 52.57
N THR A 13 14.18 -13.85 51.33
CA THR A 13 12.98 -14.17 50.52
C THR A 13 13.11 -15.47 49.73
N VAL A 14 14.33 -16.03 49.61
CA VAL A 14 14.60 -17.25 48.82
C VAL A 14 14.34 -18.54 49.63
N LEU A 15 14.22 -18.45 50.96
CA LEU A 15 14.05 -19.62 51.84
C LEU A 15 12.61 -19.89 52.32
N LEU A 16 11.61 -19.13 51.84
CA LEU A 16 10.19 -19.31 52.24
C LEU A 16 9.23 -19.71 51.10
N VAL A 17 9.74 -20.09 49.91
CA VAL A 17 8.91 -20.57 48.78
C VAL A 17 9.11 -22.07 48.50
N SER A 18 9.78 -22.82 49.38
CA SER A 18 9.94 -24.28 49.27
C SER A 18 8.81 -25.08 49.95
N GLY A 19 7.66 -24.47 50.19
CA GLY A 19 6.48 -25.10 50.78
C GLY A 19 5.35 -25.32 49.78
N GLY A 20 5.34 -26.49 49.12
CA GLY A 20 4.12 -27.23 48.79
C GLY A 20 3.10 -26.62 47.82
N CYS A 21 3.26 -26.94 46.53
CA CYS A 21 2.16 -27.33 45.65
C CYS A 21 2.75 -28.13 44.48
N GLN A 22 2.75 -29.46 44.57
CA GLN A 22 2.82 -30.31 43.39
C GLN A 22 1.52 -30.12 42.61
N ARG A 23 1.48 -29.03 41.83
CA ARG A 23 0.52 -28.89 40.74
C ARG A 23 0.93 -29.90 39.70
N ASP A 24 0.00 -30.76 39.29
CA ASP A 24 0.17 -31.67 38.16
C ASP A 24 0.91 -30.92 37.04
N LYS A 25 2.00 -31.50 36.56
CA LYS A 25 2.66 -31.05 35.33
C LYS A 25 1.76 -31.49 34.16
N THR A 26 0.55 -30.96 34.07
CA THR A 26 -0.09 -30.77 32.77
C THR A 26 0.89 -29.93 31.98
N GLU A 27 1.43 -30.51 30.91
CA GLU A 27 2.25 -29.83 29.92
C GLU A 27 1.62 -28.46 29.67
N PRO A 28 2.38 -27.35 29.76
CA PRO A 28 1.80 -26.03 29.56
C PRO A 28 1.09 -26.05 28.22
N ASP A 29 -0.22 -25.78 28.25
CA ASP A 29 -1.10 -25.78 27.09
C ASP A 29 -0.44 -24.91 26.02
N ARG A 30 0.21 -25.55 25.04
CA ARG A 30 1.00 -24.86 24.03
C ARG A 30 0.02 -24.03 23.22
N ASP A 31 0.31 -22.75 23.01
CA ASP A 31 -0.54 -21.91 22.19
C ASP A 31 -0.69 -22.60 20.82
N PRO A 32 -1.91 -22.89 20.34
CA PRO A 32 -2.12 -23.51 19.03
C PRO A 32 -1.41 -22.78 17.89
N LEU A 33 -1.06 -21.49 18.08
CA LEU A 33 -0.24 -20.72 17.15
C LEU A 33 1.18 -21.26 16.98
N ASP A 34 1.81 -21.81 18.00
CA ASP A 34 3.21 -22.27 17.94
C ASP A 34 3.38 -23.40 16.93
N ALA A 35 2.42 -24.34 16.88
CA ALA A 35 2.42 -25.42 15.90
C ALA A 35 2.25 -24.89 14.47
N ASN A 36 1.44 -23.84 14.30
CA ASN A 36 1.19 -23.24 12.99
C ASN A 36 2.39 -22.44 12.47
N TYR A 37 3.11 -21.71 13.34
CA TYR A 37 4.36 -21.06 12.94
C TYR A 37 5.41 -22.09 12.49
N GLN A 38 5.49 -23.26 13.14
CA GLN A 38 6.37 -24.34 12.69
C GLN A 38 6.00 -24.86 11.29
N LEU A 39 4.72 -24.90 10.92
CA LEU A 39 4.29 -25.28 9.57
C LEU A 39 4.74 -24.24 8.54
N ILE A 40 4.57 -22.95 8.85
CA ILE A 40 5.04 -21.83 8.01
C ILE A 40 6.58 -21.90 7.83
N ASP A 41 7.34 -22.10 8.90
CA ASP A 41 8.80 -22.18 8.86
C ASP A 41 9.31 -23.38 8.05
N LYS A 42 8.56 -24.49 8.05
CA LYS A 42 8.84 -25.68 7.24
C LYS A 42 8.41 -25.54 5.77
N GLY A 43 7.69 -24.47 5.42
CA GLY A 43 7.14 -24.26 4.08
C GLY A 43 5.84 -25.02 3.80
N ASP A 44 5.22 -25.63 4.81
CA ASP A 44 3.89 -26.26 4.67
C ASP A 44 2.78 -25.21 4.86
N TYR A 45 2.68 -24.31 3.87
CA TYR A 45 1.74 -23.21 3.94
C TYR A 45 0.29 -23.66 3.83
N ASP A 46 0.00 -24.71 3.07
CA ASP A 46 -1.37 -25.24 2.94
C ASP A 46 -1.84 -25.89 4.24
N GLY A 47 -0.95 -26.62 4.93
CA GLY A 47 -1.19 -27.11 6.28
C GLY A 47 -1.48 -25.97 7.25
N ALA A 48 -0.61 -24.96 7.29
CA ALA A 48 -0.75 -23.79 8.16
C ALA A 48 -2.07 -23.04 7.90
N ILE A 49 -2.40 -22.74 6.64
CA ILE A 49 -3.62 -22.01 6.26
C ILE A 49 -4.87 -22.78 6.73
N ARG A 50 -4.94 -24.08 6.48
CA ARG A 50 -6.10 -24.90 6.87
C ARG A 50 -6.33 -24.89 8.38
N GLU A 51 -5.28 -25.09 9.17
CA GLU A 51 -5.37 -25.09 10.63
C GLU A 51 -5.66 -23.69 11.19
N LEU A 52 -5.02 -22.65 10.65
CA LEU A 52 -5.25 -21.26 11.07
C LEU A 52 -6.63 -20.74 10.67
N GLN A 53 -7.20 -21.18 9.55
CA GLN A 53 -8.58 -20.85 9.19
C GLN A 53 -9.57 -21.44 10.19
N LYS A 54 -9.36 -22.70 10.59
CA LYS A 54 -10.19 -23.34 11.63
C LYS A 54 -10.03 -22.60 12.96
N LEU A 55 -8.78 -22.33 13.38
CA LEU A 55 -8.50 -21.59 14.60
C LEU A 55 -9.13 -20.19 14.57
N ALA A 56 -9.08 -19.50 13.43
CA ALA A 56 -9.68 -18.17 13.27
C ALA A 56 -11.20 -18.14 13.36
N LEU A 57 -11.90 -19.29 13.34
CA LEU A 57 -13.34 -19.36 13.63
C LEU A 57 -13.60 -19.35 15.15
N GLU A 58 -12.70 -19.96 15.91
CA GLU A 58 -12.82 -20.17 17.36
C GLU A 58 -12.14 -19.06 18.16
N ASP A 59 -11.04 -18.51 17.63
CA ASP A 59 -10.18 -17.52 18.26
C ASP A 59 -9.99 -16.30 17.35
N GLN A 60 -10.63 -15.20 17.73
CA GLN A 60 -10.59 -13.93 17.01
C GLN A 60 -9.41 -13.02 17.41
N ARG A 61 -8.46 -13.52 18.20
CA ARG A 61 -7.28 -12.74 18.61
C ARG A 61 -6.55 -12.19 17.37
N PRO A 62 -6.05 -10.94 17.42
CA PRO A 62 -5.24 -10.37 16.35
C PRO A 62 -4.08 -11.24 15.90
N SER A 63 -3.43 -11.96 16.82
CA SER A 63 -2.30 -12.85 16.55
C SER A 63 -2.66 -14.01 15.61
N VAL A 64 -3.88 -14.55 15.70
CA VAL A 64 -4.37 -15.62 14.80
C VAL A 64 -4.54 -15.10 13.39
N LYS A 65 -5.14 -13.90 13.24
CA LYS A 65 -5.30 -13.24 11.94
C LYS A 65 -3.96 -12.88 11.31
N VAL A 66 -3.00 -12.42 12.13
CA VAL A 66 -1.64 -12.13 11.67
C VAL A 66 -0.93 -13.41 11.20
N ALA A 67 -1.01 -14.50 11.96
CA ALA A 67 -0.44 -15.78 11.55
C ALA A 67 -1.07 -16.29 10.24
N LEU A 68 -2.40 -16.20 10.12
CA LEU A 68 -3.13 -16.63 8.92
C LEU A 68 -2.70 -15.79 7.70
N ALA A 69 -2.62 -14.47 7.85
CA ALA A 69 -2.14 -13.58 6.81
C ALA A 69 -0.68 -13.90 6.42
N SER A 70 0.18 -14.21 7.38
CA SER A 70 1.55 -14.67 7.13
C SER A 70 1.62 -15.96 6.36
N ALA A 71 0.76 -16.94 6.64
CA ALA A 71 0.73 -18.18 5.88
C ALA A 71 0.32 -17.95 4.41
N TYR A 72 -0.70 -17.10 4.17
CA TYR A 72 -1.09 -16.69 2.82
C TYR A 72 0.02 -15.93 2.10
N ALA A 73 0.57 -14.88 2.72
CA ALA A 73 1.64 -14.08 2.12
C ALA A 73 2.86 -14.96 1.78
N ALA A 74 3.26 -15.87 2.68
CA ALA A 74 4.38 -16.77 2.46
C ALA A 74 4.13 -17.75 1.31
N ARG A 75 2.90 -18.29 1.17
CA ARG A 75 2.50 -19.10 0.01
C ARG A 75 2.59 -18.30 -1.30
N GLY A 76 2.27 -17.01 -1.24
CA GLY A 76 2.49 -16.04 -2.32
C GLY A 76 3.95 -15.62 -2.54
N GLY A 77 4.90 -16.21 -1.82
CA GLY A 77 6.34 -15.90 -1.93
C GLY A 77 6.78 -14.64 -1.18
N ILE A 78 5.91 -14.05 -0.36
CA ILE A 78 6.19 -12.86 0.43
C ILE A 78 6.49 -13.26 1.88
N ARG A 79 7.72 -13.03 2.30
CA ARG A 79 8.18 -13.18 3.69
C ARG A 79 8.41 -11.81 4.29
N VAL A 80 7.53 -11.36 5.19
CA VAL A 80 7.55 -9.95 5.62
C VAL A 80 8.83 -9.54 6.33
N GLU A 81 9.52 -10.50 6.95
CA GLU A 81 10.85 -10.32 7.53
C GLU A 81 11.87 -9.73 6.55
N ASN A 82 11.73 -10.04 5.26
CA ASN A 82 12.60 -9.54 4.20
C ASN A 82 12.30 -8.08 3.80
N TYR A 83 11.15 -7.54 4.21
CA TYR A 83 10.66 -6.24 3.78
C TYR A 83 10.60 -5.21 4.92
N TRP A 84 10.87 -5.60 6.17
CA TRP A 84 10.97 -4.66 7.29
C TRP A 84 12.02 -3.57 7.08
N GLY A 85 13.17 -3.91 6.47
CA GLY A 85 14.23 -2.94 6.15
C GLY A 85 13.78 -1.87 5.15
N PHE A 86 12.89 -2.22 4.22
CA PHE A 86 12.31 -1.28 3.27
C PHE A 86 11.38 -0.27 3.96
N VAL A 87 10.59 -0.72 4.92
CA VAL A 87 9.65 0.13 5.68
C VAL A 87 10.39 1.09 6.60
N ILE A 88 11.38 0.59 7.35
CA ILE A 88 12.11 1.41 8.34
C ILE A 88 13.07 2.39 7.65
N GLY A 89 13.60 2.05 6.47
CA GLY A 89 14.46 2.92 5.67
C GLY A 89 13.70 3.88 4.75
N PHE A 90 12.37 3.94 4.81
CA PHE A 90 11.57 4.79 3.95
C PHE A 90 11.59 6.25 4.43
N ASP A 91 12.68 6.97 4.15
CA ASP A 91 12.69 8.44 4.27
C ASP A 91 11.93 9.02 3.07
N ALA A 92 10.64 9.31 3.23
CA ALA A 92 9.87 10.02 2.22
C ALA A 92 10.55 11.38 1.96
N PRO A 93 11.01 11.71 0.74
CA PRO A 93 11.44 13.07 0.47
C PRO A 93 10.25 13.98 0.78
N LEU A 94 10.43 14.89 1.73
CA LEU A 94 9.52 15.99 1.97
C LEU A 94 9.42 16.75 0.65
N VAL A 95 8.33 16.54 -0.10
CA VAL A 95 8.04 17.32 -1.30
C VAL A 95 7.89 18.76 -0.82
N PRO A 96 8.81 19.68 -1.18
CA PRO A 96 8.55 21.09 -0.90
C PRO A 96 7.22 21.43 -1.57
N PRO A 97 6.28 22.11 -0.88
CA PRO A 97 4.98 22.49 -1.45
C PRO A 97 5.10 23.15 -2.83
N ASP A 98 6.24 23.81 -3.06
CA ASP A 98 6.58 24.58 -4.26
C ASP A 98 7.10 23.72 -5.43
N SER A 99 7.29 22.41 -5.22
CA SER A 99 7.84 21.47 -6.23
C SER A 99 6.78 20.68 -7.00
N ILE A 100 5.51 21.08 -6.88
CA ILE A 100 4.44 20.67 -7.80
C ILE A 100 4.41 21.72 -8.92
N PRO A 101 4.86 21.43 -10.14
CA PRO A 101 4.83 22.40 -11.23
C PRO A 101 3.40 22.56 -11.77
N THR A 102 2.51 23.18 -10.99
CA THR A 102 1.14 23.49 -11.39
C THR A 102 1.11 24.60 -12.43
N ASN A 103 1.77 25.74 -12.18
CA ASN A 103 1.56 26.92 -13.02
C ASN A 103 2.26 26.83 -14.38
N ALA A 104 3.52 26.40 -14.44
CA ALA A 104 4.28 26.34 -15.71
C ALA A 104 3.73 25.26 -16.68
N THR A 105 3.26 24.13 -16.14
CA THR A 105 2.67 23.04 -16.92
C THR A 105 1.28 23.43 -17.45
N ILE A 106 0.46 24.06 -16.60
CA ILE A 106 -0.85 24.58 -17.00
C ILE A 106 -0.70 25.70 -18.04
N GLU A 107 0.27 26.61 -17.89
CA GLU A 107 0.56 27.65 -18.88
C GLU A 107 1.01 27.07 -20.23
N SER A 108 1.83 26.01 -20.21
CA SER A 108 2.27 25.31 -21.42
C SER A 108 1.10 24.62 -22.13
N LEU A 109 0.24 23.93 -21.38
CA LEU A 109 -0.99 23.31 -21.90
C LEU A 109 -1.97 24.36 -22.44
N GLN A 110 -2.14 25.49 -21.76
CA GLN A 110 -2.96 26.61 -22.23
C GLN A 110 -2.42 27.24 -23.52
N LYS A 111 -1.08 27.34 -23.66
CA LYS A 111 -0.44 27.84 -24.86
C LYS A 111 -0.64 26.89 -26.04
N ILE A 112 -0.54 25.58 -25.81
CA ILE A 112 -0.81 24.53 -26.80
C ILE A 112 -2.27 24.57 -27.27
N ALA A 113 -3.23 24.65 -26.33
CA ALA A 113 -4.65 24.76 -26.65
C ALA A 113 -4.96 26.00 -27.51
N LYS A 114 -4.39 27.15 -27.17
CA LYS A 114 -4.52 28.38 -27.97
C LYS A 114 -3.91 28.25 -29.37
N GLN A 115 -2.81 27.51 -29.51
CA GLN A 115 -2.14 27.29 -30.80
C GLN A 115 -2.90 26.30 -31.70
N ALA A 116 -3.56 25.31 -31.12
CA ALA A 116 -4.28 24.28 -31.87
C ALA A 116 -5.65 24.71 -32.41
N LYS A 117 -6.05 25.99 -32.25
CA LYS A 117 -7.35 26.55 -32.67
C LYS A 117 -8.58 25.79 -32.14
N GLY A 118 -8.42 24.97 -31.11
CA GLY A 118 -9.51 24.24 -30.46
C GLY A 118 -9.96 24.97 -29.19
N ASP A 119 -11.26 25.14 -29.03
CA ASP A 119 -11.89 25.53 -27.76
C ASP A 119 -11.75 24.40 -26.73
N ILE A 120 -10.54 24.21 -26.17
CA ILE A 120 -10.37 23.36 -25.00
C ILE A 120 -10.84 24.17 -23.78
N ASP A 121 -11.83 23.66 -23.04
CA ASP A 121 -12.33 24.30 -21.82
C ASP A 121 -11.18 24.41 -20.81
N PRO A 122 -10.98 25.58 -20.17
CA PRO A 122 -9.98 25.75 -19.09
C PRO A 122 -10.04 24.67 -18.00
N ARG A 123 -11.21 24.07 -17.76
CA ARG A 123 -11.38 22.93 -16.83
C ARG A 123 -10.69 21.66 -17.32
N ASP A 124 -10.72 21.39 -18.62
CA ASP A 124 -10.04 20.22 -19.20
C ASP A 124 -8.52 20.40 -19.13
N LEU A 125 -8.02 21.63 -19.31
CA LEU A 125 -6.60 21.97 -19.19
C LEU A 125 -6.08 21.86 -17.75
N ASN A 126 -6.88 22.26 -16.77
CA ASN A 126 -6.53 22.08 -15.36
C ASN A 126 -6.48 20.59 -14.98
N ALA A 127 -7.40 19.78 -15.53
CA ALA A 127 -7.39 18.33 -15.32
C ALA A 127 -6.14 17.67 -15.90
N LEU A 128 -5.75 18.05 -17.13
CA LEU A 128 -4.50 17.60 -17.76
C LEU A 128 -3.26 18.04 -17.00
N GLY A 129 -3.25 19.27 -16.47
CA GLY A 129 -2.18 19.75 -15.59
C GLY A 129 -2.06 18.94 -14.29
N GLY A 130 -3.18 18.50 -13.72
CA GLY A 130 -3.20 17.59 -12.57
C GLY A 130 -2.57 16.24 -12.87
N ILE A 131 -2.86 15.67 -14.03
CA ILE A 131 -2.28 14.40 -14.51
C ILE A 131 -0.76 14.52 -14.68
N VAL A 132 -0.28 15.56 -15.36
CA VAL A 132 1.17 15.75 -15.58
C VAL A 132 1.91 15.94 -14.25
N ASN A 133 1.30 16.64 -13.29
CA ASN A 133 1.88 16.74 -11.95
C ASN A 133 1.98 15.39 -11.25
N ALA A 134 0.94 14.55 -11.33
CA ALA A 134 0.98 13.20 -10.78
C ALA A 134 2.10 12.35 -11.41
N LEU A 135 2.31 12.47 -12.73
CA LEU A 135 3.44 11.81 -13.42
C LEU A 135 4.80 12.30 -12.89
N SER A 136 4.95 13.60 -12.65
CA SER A 136 6.20 14.16 -12.09
C SER A 136 6.49 13.69 -10.67
N VAL A 137 5.45 13.41 -9.89
CA VAL A 137 5.58 12.79 -8.57
C VAL A 137 5.97 11.33 -8.76
N TRP A 138 5.28 10.58 -9.62
CA TRP A 138 5.62 9.19 -9.92
C TRP A 138 7.10 8.99 -10.29
N GLU A 139 7.64 9.79 -11.22
CA GLU A 139 9.04 9.69 -11.65
C GLU A 139 10.03 9.83 -10.48
N ARG A 140 9.70 10.62 -9.45
CA ARG A 140 10.54 10.79 -8.25
C ARG A 140 10.56 9.56 -7.35
N TYR A 141 9.50 8.75 -7.38
CA TYR A 141 9.36 7.58 -6.53
C TYR A 141 9.56 6.26 -7.27
N LYS A 142 9.69 6.27 -8.60
CA LYS A 142 9.71 5.05 -9.42
C LYS A 142 10.78 4.06 -8.98
N ASP A 143 12.02 4.49 -8.72
CA ASP A 143 13.12 3.59 -8.37
C ASP A 143 12.85 2.88 -7.03
N ARG A 144 12.16 3.55 -6.11
CA ARG A 144 11.74 2.95 -4.83
C ARG A 144 10.57 1.99 -5.02
N VAL A 145 9.62 2.36 -5.87
CA VAL A 145 8.51 1.50 -6.24
C VAL A 145 9.01 0.25 -6.99
N ASP A 146 10.07 0.37 -7.77
CA ASP A 146 10.74 -0.73 -8.48
C ASP A 146 11.47 -1.70 -7.54
N ALA A 147 11.84 -1.26 -6.35
CA ALA A 147 12.40 -2.14 -5.31
C ALA A 147 11.34 -2.99 -4.60
N ILE A 148 10.05 -2.65 -4.73
CA ILE A 148 8.95 -3.44 -4.16
C ILE A 148 8.81 -4.74 -4.97
N PRO A 149 8.67 -5.91 -4.33
CA PRO A 149 8.49 -7.15 -5.06
C PRO A 149 7.17 -7.15 -5.84
N VAL A 150 7.18 -7.85 -6.97
CA VAL A 150 6.00 -8.07 -7.82
C VAL A 150 5.51 -9.50 -7.61
N VAL A 151 4.19 -9.65 -7.41
CA VAL A 151 3.52 -10.96 -7.39
C VAL A 151 2.51 -11.04 -8.54
N THR A 152 2.31 -12.23 -9.09
CA THR A 152 1.38 -12.46 -10.22
C THR A 152 0.63 -13.77 -10.04
N GLY A 153 -0.44 -13.96 -10.82
CA GLY A 153 -1.20 -15.22 -10.84
C GLY A 153 -1.73 -15.62 -9.46
N ALA A 154 -1.50 -16.87 -9.06
CA ALA A 154 -1.95 -17.40 -7.77
C ALA A 154 -1.34 -16.67 -6.56
N ALA A 155 -0.07 -16.24 -6.67
CA ALA A 155 0.60 -15.50 -5.60
C ALA A 155 -0.07 -14.14 -5.34
N LEU A 156 -0.56 -13.47 -6.39
CA LEU A 156 -1.32 -12.23 -6.25
C LEU A 156 -2.59 -12.44 -5.42
N ALA A 157 -3.34 -13.51 -5.71
CA ALA A 157 -4.56 -13.85 -4.97
C ALA A 157 -4.27 -14.14 -3.50
N ASP A 158 -3.19 -14.85 -3.20
CA ASP A 158 -2.77 -15.12 -1.82
C ASP A 158 -2.42 -13.84 -1.05
N VAL A 159 -1.68 -12.92 -1.67
CA VAL A 159 -1.35 -11.62 -1.04
C VAL A 159 -2.61 -10.78 -0.82
N GLN A 160 -3.60 -10.82 -1.73
CA GLN A 160 -4.89 -10.15 -1.53
C GLN A 160 -5.64 -10.72 -0.33
N ILE A 161 -5.70 -12.06 -0.20
CA ILE A 161 -6.34 -12.71 0.93
C ILE A 161 -5.62 -12.37 2.24
N ALA A 162 -4.29 -12.33 2.23
CA ALA A 162 -3.49 -11.91 3.37
C ALA A 162 -3.83 -10.47 3.81
N ALA A 163 -3.87 -9.53 2.87
CA ALA A 163 -4.22 -8.14 3.14
C ALA A 163 -5.66 -7.98 3.66
N GLU A 164 -6.63 -8.73 3.12
CA GLU A 164 -8.03 -8.68 3.58
C GLU A 164 -8.18 -9.31 4.97
N THR A 165 -7.44 -10.39 5.27
CA THR A 165 -7.42 -11.03 6.60
C THR A 165 -7.01 -10.04 7.69
N LEU A 166 -6.09 -9.13 7.39
CA LEU A 166 -5.59 -8.12 8.32
C LEU A 166 -6.48 -6.88 8.46
N LYS A 167 -7.50 -6.70 7.62
CA LYS A 167 -8.33 -5.47 7.58
C LYS A 167 -8.99 -5.11 8.90
N THR A 168 -9.30 -6.12 9.71
CA THR A 168 -9.93 -5.96 11.04
C THR A 168 -8.93 -5.87 12.19
N VAL A 169 -7.63 -6.07 11.92
CA VAL A 169 -6.57 -6.02 12.93
C VAL A 169 -6.20 -4.56 13.19
N GLN A 170 -6.44 -4.08 14.41
CA GLN A 170 -6.21 -2.68 14.78
C GLN A 170 -4.86 -2.41 15.45
N THR A 171 -4.04 -3.44 15.68
CA THR A 171 -2.73 -3.24 16.30
C THR A 171 -1.78 -2.52 15.32
N PRO A 172 -0.90 -1.62 15.80
CA PRO A 172 0.06 -0.92 14.93
C PRO A 172 0.86 -1.88 14.04
N GLY A 173 1.37 -2.98 14.60
CA GLY A 173 2.12 -3.98 13.84
C GLY A 173 1.28 -4.70 12.77
N GLY A 174 0.00 -4.99 13.04
CA GLY A 174 -0.88 -5.63 12.05
C GLY A 174 -1.26 -4.67 10.92
N ARG A 175 -1.45 -3.39 11.23
CA ARG A 175 -1.69 -2.33 10.24
C ARG A 175 -0.47 -2.10 9.37
N LEU A 176 0.70 -1.99 9.98
CA LEU A 176 1.95 -1.86 9.26
C LEU A 176 2.20 -3.05 8.32
N TYR A 177 1.90 -4.26 8.78
CA TYR A 177 1.98 -5.44 7.91
C TYR A 177 1.02 -5.35 6.72
N ARG A 178 -0.24 -4.98 6.96
CA ARG A 178 -1.23 -4.81 5.88
C ARG A 178 -0.81 -3.72 4.88
N ALA A 179 -0.22 -2.62 5.34
CA ALA A 179 0.33 -1.56 4.50
C ALA A 179 1.41 -2.09 3.55
N ILE A 180 2.33 -2.93 4.04
CA ILE A 180 3.36 -3.59 3.22
C ILE A 180 2.71 -4.43 2.12
N LEU A 181 1.74 -5.27 2.49
CA LEU A 181 1.05 -6.13 1.52
C LEU A 181 0.32 -5.30 0.46
N ASN A 182 -0.35 -4.21 0.85
CA ASN A 182 -1.00 -3.29 -0.07
C ASN A 182 0.00 -2.60 -1.02
N LEU A 183 1.20 -2.23 -0.56
CA LEU A 183 2.26 -1.71 -1.43
C LEU A 183 2.72 -2.74 -2.47
N ILE A 184 2.84 -4.01 -2.08
CA ILE A 184 3.18 -5.10 -3.00
C ILE A 184 2.07 -5.30 -4.04
N LEU A 185 0.80 -5.26 -3.62
CA LEU A 185 -0.35 -5.32 -4.53
C LEU A 185 -0.34 -4.14 -5.50
N PHE A 186 -0.17 -2.92 -5.00
CA PHE A 186 -0.01 -1.71 -5.79
C PHE A 186 1.05 -1.86 -6.88
N LYS A 187 2.27 -2.29 -6.52
CA LYS A 187 3.36 -2.51 -7.50
C LYS A 187 3.00 -3.59 -8.51
N SER A 188 2.33 -4.65 -8.07
CA SER A 188 1.92 -5.75 -8.94
C SER A 188 0.89 -5.31 -9.99
N TYR A 189 -0.06 -4.46 -9.62
CA TYR A 189 -1.04 -3.88 -10.55
C TYR A 189 -0.43 -2.92 -11.57
N ILE A 190 0.55 -2.13 -11.14
CA ILE A 190 1.32 -1.26 -12.04
C ILE A 190 2.06 -2.10 -13.06
N THR A 191 2.80 -3.11 -12.60
CA THR A 191 3.62 -3.97 -13.45
C THR A 191 2.78 -4.79 -14.43
N ALA A 192 1.65 -5.34 -13.99
CA ALA A 192 0.71 -6.09 -14.84
C ALA A 192 0.16 -5.25 -16.00
N SER A 193 0.22 -3.93 -15.89
CA SER A 193 -0.34 -2.98 -16.85
C SER A 193 0.72 -2.04 -17.42
N GLN A 194 2.00 -2.42 -17.36
CA GLN A 194 3.10 -1.59 -17.85
C GLN A 194 2.87 -1.12 -19.29
N GLY A 195 2.37 -2.00 -20.17
CA GLY A 195 2.06 -1.62 -21.55
C GLY A 195 0.96 -0.56 -21.69
N LEU A 196 0.00 -0.50 -20.74
CA LEU A 196 -1.00 0.56 -20.71
C LEU A 196 -0.42 1.87 -20.17
N TRP A 197 0.46 1.77 -19.17
CA TRP A 197 1.21 2.92 -18.65
C TRP A 197 2.10 3.56 -19.71
N ASP A 198 2.81 2.75 -20.50
CA ASP A 198 3.65 3.24 -21.59
C ASP A 198 2.81 3.91 -22.67
N GLN A 199 1.65 3.32 -23.03
CA GLN A 199 0.69 3.94 -23.94
C GLN A 199 0.17 5.28 -23.40
N PHE A 200 -0.14 5.35 -22.11
CA PHE A 200 -0.59 6.57 -21.47
C PHE A 200 0.48 7.67 -21.51
N ASN A 201 1.71 7.35 -21.12
CA ASN A 201 2.82 8.29 -21.15
C ASN A 201 3.11 8.79 -22.57
N ALA A 202 3.06 7.89 -23.56
CA ALA A 202 3.19 8.28 -24.97
C ALA A 202 2.07 9.24 -25.39
N ALA A 203 0.82 8.96 -25.01
CA ALA A 203 -0.31 9.83 -25.33
C ALA A 203 -0.21 11.20 -24.65
N ILE A 204 0.25 11.26 -23.39
CA ILE A 204 0.51 12.51 -22.70
C ILE A 204 1.67 13.28 -23.35
N ALA A 205 2.73 12.60 -23.78
CA ALA A 205 3.84 13.24 -24.48
C ALA A 205 3.41 13.84 -25.83
N GLU A 206 2.60 13.11 -26.61
CA GLU A 206 2.00 13.61 -27.86
C GLU A 206 1.10 14.82 -27.62
N LEU A 207 0.25 14.76 -26.59
CA LEU A 207 -0.59 15.88 -26.18
C LEU A 207 0.25 17.12 -25.82
N LEU A 208 1.34 16.94 -25.05
CA LEU A 208 2.27 18.01 -24.68
C LEU A 208 3.06 18.55 -25.88
N ALA A 209 3.19 17.77 -26.94
CA ALA A 209 3.74 18.22 -28.23
C ALA A 209 2.70 18.94 -29.11
N GLY A 210 1.43 19.00 -28.69
CA GLY A 210 0.34 19.70 -29.37
C GLY A 210 -0.57 18.82 -30.23
N HIS A 211 -0.40 17.50 -30.18
CA HIS A 211 -1.23 16.52 -30.90
C HIS A 211 -2.50 16.19 -30.12
N ILE A 212 -3.47 17.11 -30.10
CA ILE A 212 -4.73 16.94 -29.34
C ILE A 212 -5.54 15.73 -29.84
N GLU A 213 -5.39 15.35 -31.11
CA GLU A 213 -6.03 14.18 -31.71
C GLU A 213 -5.71 12.85 -30.99
N VAL A 214 -4.62 12.80 -30.21
CA VAL A 214 -4.25 11.63 -29.42
C VAL A 214 -5.29 11.29 -28.36
N LEU A 215 -5.95 12.31 -27.78
CA LEU A 215 -7.02 12.13 -26.80
C LEU A 215 -8.18 11.32 -27.41
N CYS A 216 -8.35 11.35 -28.73
CA CYS A 216 -9.43 10.64 -29.41
C CYS A 216 -9.14 9.19 -29.76
N LYS A 217 -7.87 8.80 -29.70
CA LYS A 217 -7.44 7.41 -29.93
C LYS A 217 -7.26 6.65 -28.63
N PHE A 218 -7.32 7.36 -27.50
CA PHE A 218 -6.96 6.83 -26.21
C PHE A 218 -8.18 6.23 -25.48
N ASP A 219 -8.06 4.97 -25.06
CA ASP A 219 -9.11 4.28 -24.29
C ASP A 219 -9.02 4.67 -22.81
N PHE A 220 -9.70 5.76 -22.45
CA PHE A 220 -9.75 6.26 -21.08
C PHE A 220 -10.46 5.32 -20.11
N GLU A 221 -11.39 4.49 -20.59
CA GLU A 221 -12.06 3.51 -19.72
C GLU A 221 -11.09 2.46 -19.22
N LYS A 222 -10.22 1.99 -20.12
CA LYS A 222 -9.15 1.08 -19.78
C LYS A 222 -8.18 1.69 -18.77
N ILE A 223 -7.89 2.98 -18.86
CA ILE A 223 -7.08 3.68 -17.84
C ILE A 223 -7.79 3.77 -16.51
N LEU A 224 -9.06 4.17 -16.46
CA LEU A 224 -9.78 4.25 -15.19
C LEU A 224 -9.82 2.89 -14.52
N ASN A 225 -10.18 1.85 -15.26
CA ASN A 225 -10.20 0.48 -14.75
C ASN A 225 -8.83 0.03 -14.22
N TRP A 226 -7.75 0.50 -14.83
CA TRP A 226 -6.39 0.26 -14.37
C TRP A 226 -6.00 1.08 -13.13
N LEU A 227 -6.39 2.35 -13.06
CA LEU A 227 -6.11 3.23 -11.91
C LEU A 227 -6.88 2.82 -10.66
N ASN A 228 -8.09 2.27 -10.80
CA ASN A 228 -8.92 1.84 -9.67
C ASN A 228 -8.17 0.98 -8.64
N PRO A 229 -7.59 -0.18 -8.98
CA PRO A 229 -6.87 -1.00 -8.01
C PRO A 229 -5.60 -0.31 -7.48
N ILE A 230 -4.92 0.50 -8.28
CA ILE A 230 -3.73 1.25 -7.87
C ILE A 230 -4.09 2.27 -6.78
N THR A 231 -5.08 3.12 -7.03
CA THR A 231 -5.55 4.12 -6.07
C THR A 231 -6.11 3.45 -4.83
N TYR A 232 -6.85 2.34 -4.98
CA TYR A 232 -7.37 1.57 -3.85
C TYR A 232 -6.24 1.11 -2.91
N HIS A 233 -5.26 0.38 -3.43
CA HIS A 233 -4.17 -0.14 -2.58
C HIS A 233 -3.27 0.95 -2.01
N LEU A 234 -3.05 2.04 -2.75
CA LEU A 234 -2.29 3.19 -2.21
C LEU A 234 -3.06 3.90 -1.08
N THR A 235 -4.38 4.04 -1.22
CA THR A 235 -5.23 4.62 -0.17
C THR A 235 -5.27 3.75 1.07
N GLU A 236 -5.48 2.44 0.90
CA GLU A 236 -5.46 1.48 2.02
C GLU A 236 -4.10 1.45 2.74
N THR A 237 -3.00 1.54 1.98
CA THR A 237 -1.65 1.66 2.56
C THR A 237 -1.57 2.88 3.47
N LEU A 238 -2.01 4.05 3.00
CA LEU A 238 -1.94 5.29 3.78
C LEU A 238 -2.87 5.24 5.00
N ASP A 239 -4.06 4.67 4.86
CA ASP A 239 -4.99 4.46 5.97
C ASP A 239 -4.40 3.55 7.06
N ASP A 240 -3.74 2.45 6.66
CA ASP A 240 -3.05 1.56 7.58
C ASP A 240 -1.84 2.25 8.25
N LEU A 241 -1.06 3.05 7.51
CA LEU A 241 0.06 3.82 8.05
C LEU A 241 -0.37 4.90 9.05
N ILE A 242 -1.50 5.58 8.83
CA ILE A 242 -2.06 6.57 9.78
C ILE A 242 -2.32 5.92 11.15
N ILE A 243 -2.75 4.66 11.16
CA ILE A 243 -3.01 3.91 12.40
C ILE A 243 -1.69 3.42 13.01
N ALA A 244 -0.74 2.97 12.18
CA ALA A 244 0.56 2.47 12.63
C ALA A 244 1.47 3.58 13.20
N TYR A 245 1.41 4.78 12.63
CA TYR A 245 2.26 5.94 12.94
C TYR A 245 1.41 7.18 13.26
N PRO A 246 0.77 7.23 14.44
CA PRO A 246 -0.13 8.32 14.78
C PRO A 246 0.54 9.70 14.85
N ASP A 247 1.85 9.75 15.12
CA ASP A 247 2.63 10.99 15.18
C ASP A 247 2.80 11.64 13.78
N GLU A 248 2.72 10.85 12.70
CA GLU A 248 2.82 11.30 11.30
C GLU A 248 1.44 11.47 10.63
N ARG A 249 0.36 11.30 11.39
CA ARG A 249 -1.03 11.30 10.89
C ARG A 249 -1.32 12.44 9.92
N LYS A 250 -0.94 13.67 10.26
CA LYS A 250 -1.27 14.86 9.45
C LYS A 250 -0.65 14.77 8.05
N ASP A 251 0.60 14.35 7.96
CA ASP A 251 1.33 14.26 6.70
C ASP A 251 0.79 13.10 5.85
N LEU A 252 0.47 11.97 6.49
CA LEU A 252 -0.13 10.81 5.85
C LEU A 252 -1.58 11.07 5.37
N GLU A 253 -2.40 11.77 6.15
CA GLU A 253 -3.74 12.23 5.75
C GLU A 253 -3.63 13.22 4.58
N GLY A 254 -2.63 14.11 4.59
CA GLY A 254 -2.32 14.99 3.47
C GLY A 254 -2.01 14.21 2.18
N ALA A 255 -1.12 13.23 2.25
CA ALA A 255 -0.78 12.35 1.13
C ALA A 255 -2.00 11.57 0.61
N ARG A 256 -2.82 11.03 1.53
CA ARG A 256 -4.05 10.30 1.19
C ARG A 256 -5.04 11.16 0.44
N ASN A 257 -5.26 12.39 0.92
CA ASN A 257 -6.17 13.33 0.27
C ASN A 257 -5.68 13.71 -1.13
N ILE A 258 -4.36 13.83 -1.35
CA ILE A 258 -3.78 14.05 -2.68
C ILE A 258 -4.08 12.87 -3.61
N VAL A 259 -3.86 11.63 -3.16
CA VAL A 259 -4.13 10.42 -3.95
C VAL A 259 -5.61 10.36 -4.37
N GLN A 260 -6.53 10.62 -3.42
CA GLN A 260 -7.96 10.63 -3.69
C GLN A 260 -8.36 11.77 -4.64
N ALA A 261 -7.79 12.96 -4.46
CA ALA A 261 -8.03 14.10 -5.33
C ALA A 261 -7.56 13.81 -6.77
N VAL A 262 -6.34 13.30 -6.96
CA VAL A 262 -5.78 12.96 -8.29
C VAL A 262 -6.68 11.94 -9.00
N TYR A 263 -7.13 10.91 -8.29
CA TYR A 263 -8.03 9.92 -8.86
C TYR A 263 -9.41 10.52 -9.21
N GLY A 264 -10.01 11.30 -8.31
CA GLY A 264 -11.29 11.97 -8.57
C GLY A 264 -11.21 12.95 -9.75
N PHE A 265 -10.12 13.71 -9.86
CA PHE A 265 -9.86 14.57 -11.01
C PHE A 265 -9.72 13.76 -12.30
N THR A 266 -9.04 12.62 -12.26
CA THR A 266 -8.88 11.76 -13.44
C THR A 266 -10.22 11.19 -13.88
N GLN A 267 -11.06 10.73 -12.95
CA GLN A 267 -12.43 10.28 -13.26
C GLN A 267 -13.26 11.40 -13.91
N GLN A 268 -13.25 12.59 -13.30
CA GLN A 268 -13.98 13.74 -13.84
C GLN A 268 -13.49 14.12 -15.25
N ALA A 269 -12.17 14.12 -15.48
CA ALA A 269 -11.58 14.43 -16.77
C ALA A 269 -12.05 13.45 -17.85
N VAL A 270 -12.01 12.15 -17.54
CA VAL A 270 -12.47 11.10 -18.46
C VAL A 270 -13.95 11.24 -18.77
N ASP A 271 -14.78 11.53 -17.76
CA ASP A 271 -16.21 11.73 -17.96
C ASP A 271 -16.54 12.97 -18.81
N GLU A 272 -15.80 14.06 -18.64
CA GLU A 272 -15.96 15.26 -19.48
C GLU A 272 -15.50 15.02 -20.93
N LEU A 273 -14.38 14.33 -21.14
CA LEU A 273 -13.91 13.94 -22.47
C LEU A 273 -14.94 13.04 -23.19
N ARG A 274 -15.59 12.12 -22.46
CA ARG A 274 -16.71 11.30 -22.97
C ARG A 274 -17.91 12.15 -23.40
N LYS A 275 -18.35 13.08 -22.54
CA LYS A 275 -19.55 13.91 -22.80
C LYS A 275 -19.37 14.84 -24.00
N LYS A 276 -18.20 15.46 -24.12
CA LYS A 276 -17.96 16.52 -25.12
C LYS A 276 -17.91 16.02 -26.56
N ARG A 277 -17.92 14.70 -26.81
CA ARG A 277 -17.74 14.12 -28.15
C ARG A 277 -16.60 14.81 -28.93
N MET A 278 -15.48 15.12 -28.27
CA MET A 278 -14.30 15.71 -28.94
C MET A 278 -13.79 14.81 -30.08
N CYS A 279 -14.26 13.57 -30.10
CA CYS A 279 -13.84 12.48 -30.94
C CYS A 279 -15.06 11.91 -31.68
N ARG A 280 -15.75 12.74 -32.47
CA ARG A 280 -16.58 12.19 -33.55
C ARG A 280 -15.66 11.92 -34.75
N PRO A 281 -15.85 10.80 -35.48
CA PRO A 281 -15.18 10.57 -36.75
C PRO A 281 -15.50 11.67 -37.76
#